data_AF-A0A6N7KYC0-F1
#
_entry.id   AF-A0A6N7KYC0-F1
#
_cell.length_a   1.000
_cell.length_b   1.000
_cell.length_c   1.000
_cell.angle_alpha   90.00
_cell.angle_beta   90.00
_cell.angle_gamma   90.00
#
_symmetry.space_group_name_H-M   'P 1'
#
loop_
_entity.id
_entity.type
_entity.pdbx_description
1 polymer ?
#
loop_
_entity_poly.entity_id
_entity_poly.type
_entity_poly.pdbx_seq_one_letter_code
_entity_poly.pdbx_strand_id
1 'polypeptide(L)'
;MSNTTWWTRLADRVLELVLVLAALGVGLFRVLLPILGVNGPLSPGYSREVRVDDAVRLPVTAVSEAVTLRGSGHAELAFADPSLGQRLLLALPGLVGGLLLVVVLAALLRMARTFRDGDFFAPQNTRRLTVIAAALMLMGFLVPLLDMMTTNLLAHGLPATTAITPAKNYAVQPMFLAVLVGAAAAAFRAGTRMRADTEGLV
;
A
#
# COMPACT_ATOMS: atom_id res chain seq x y z
N MET A 1 1.04 39.02 -23.13
CA MET A 1 0.98 38.40 -21.78
C MET A 1 0.12 37.11 -21.82
N SER A 2 0.50 36.09 -22.61
CA SER A 2 -0.35 34.90 -22.87
C SER A 2 0.31 33.54 -22.58
N ASN A 3 1.54 33.50 -22.06
CA ASN A 3 2.27 32.24 -21.93
C ASN A 3 1.83 31.39 -20.72
N THR A 4 1.31 32.00 -19.64
CA THR A 4 0.99 31.28 -18.40
C THR A 4 -0.18 30.30 -18.55
N THR A 5 -1.14 30.56 -19.43
CA THR A 5 -2.36 29.73 -19.58
C THR A 5 -2.15 28.46 -20.39
N TRP A 6 -1.08 28.37 -21.19
CA TRP A 6 -0.75 27.13 -21.91
C TRP A 6 0.04 26.17 -21.00
N TRP A 7 0.98 26.69 -20.21
CA TRP A 7 1.77 25.89 -19.26
C TRP A 7 0.90 25.24 -18.18
N THR A 8 -0.10 25.94 -17.63
CA THR A 8 -1.02 25.34 -16.63
C THR A 8 -1.86 24.21 -17.23
N ARG A 9 -2.40 24.40 -18.44
CA ARG A 9 -3.17 23.37 -19.13
C ARG A 9 -2.33 22.13 -19.44
N LEU A 10 -1.07 22.31 -19.83
CA LEU A 10 -0.15 21.21 -20.08
C LEU A 10 0.15 20.45 -18.78
N ALA A 11 0.44 21.17 -17.70
CA ALA A 11 0.69 20.59 -16.38
C ALA A 11 -0.51 19.76 -15.87
N ASP A 12 -1.73 20.27 -16.02
CA ASP A 12 -2.95 19.56 -15.61
C ASP A 12 -3.15 18.26 -16.40
N ARG A 13 -2.90 18.29 -17.72
CA ARG A 13 -3.01 17.11 -18.59
C ARG A 13 -1.94 16.07 -18.27
N VAL A 14 -0.71 16.51 -17.99
CA VAL A 14 0.39 15.63 -17.59
C VAL A 14 0.07 14.98 -16.24
N LEU A 15 -0.40 15.75 -15.26
CA LEU A 15 -0.81 15.22 -13.96
C LEU A 15 -1.93 14.17 -14.08
N GLU A 16 -2.97 14.47 -14.88
CA GLU A 16 -4.06 13.52 -15.13
C GLU A 16 -3.53 12.22 -15.77
N LEU A 17 -2.68 12.34 -16.79
CA LEU A 17 -2.09 11.19 -17.49
C LEU A 17 -1.22 10.35 -16.56
N VAL A 18 -0.37 10.99 -15.74
CA VAL A 18 0.45 10.31 -14.73
C VAL A 18 -0.41 9.56 -13.73
N LEU A 19 -1.49 10.18 -13.22
CA LEU A 19 -2.40 9.54 -12.27
C LEU A 19 -3.14 8.34 -12.89
N VAL A 20 -3.57 8.45 -14.15
CA VAL A 20 -4.21 7.34 -14.88
C VAL A 20 -3.23 6.21 -15.12
N LEU A 21 -2.02 6.50 -15.59
CA LEU A 21 -0.98 5.49 -15.80
C LEU A 21 -0.59 4.80 -14.50
N ALA A 22 -0.44 5.55 -13.41
CA ALA A 22 -0.19 4.99 -12.09
C ALA A 22 -1.34 4.07 -11.63
N ALA A 23 -2.60 4.49 -11.82
CA ALA A 23 -3.76 3.68 -11.45
C ALA A 23 -3.84 2.39 -12.29
N LEU A 24 -3.56 2.47 -13.59
CA LEU A 24 -3.49 1.30 -14.47
C LEU A 24 -2.35 0.36 -14.08
N GLY A 25 -1.16 0.90 -13.81
CA GLY A 25 -0.01 0.11 -13.37
C GLY A 25 -0.29 -0.60 -12.05
N VAL A 26 -0.79 0.11 -11.04
CA VAL A 26 -1.17 -0.49 -9.75
C VAL A 26 -2.29 -1.51 -9.93
N GLY A 27 -3.35 -1.18 -10.67
CA GLY A 27 -4.45 -2.10 -10.93
C GLY A 27 -3.99 -3.37 -11.64
N LEU A 28 -3.13 -3.26 -12.65
CA LEU A 28 -2.59 -4.40 -13.37
C LEU A 28 -1.66 -5.24 -12.49
N PHE A 29 -0.61 -4.65 -11.92
CA PHE A 29 0.45 -5.39 -11.24
C PHE A 29 0.12 -5.80 -9.80
N ARG A 30 -0.66 -5.00 -9.07
CA ARG A 30 -0.98 -5.25 -7.65
C ARG A 30 -2.34 -5.89 -7.43
N VAL A 31 -3.22 -5.88 -8.44
CA VAL A 31 -4.58 -6.44 -8.31
C VAL A 31 -4.86 -7.53 -9.34
N LEU A 32 -4.77 -7.21 -10.63
CA LEU A 32 -5.14 -8.15 -11.70
C LEU A 32 -4.19 -9.35 -11.77
N LEU A 33 -2.88 -9.11 -11.80
CA LEU A 33 -1.88 -10.19 -11.89
C LEU A 33 -1.95 -11.15 -10.69
N PRO A 34 -2.05 -10.71 -9.43
CA PRO A 34 -2.23 -11.64 -8.31
C PRO A 34 -3.54 -12.44 -8.40
N ILE A 35 -4.66 -11.84 -8.82
CA ILE A 35 -5.94 -12.58 -8.99
C ILE A 35 -5.80 -13.66 -10.08
N LEU A 36 -5.13 -13.33 -11.18
CA LEU A 36 -4.84 -14.28 -12.25
C LEU A 36 -3.83 -15.35 -11.81
N GLY A 37 -2.84 -14.99 -10.99
CA GLY A 37 -1.86 -15.92 -10.42
C GLY A 37 -2.45 -16.87 -9.37
N VAL A 38 -3.56 -16.50 -8.72
CA VAL A 38 -4.29 -17.44 -7.84
C VAL A 38 -4.96 -18.56 -8.65
N ASN A 39 -5.44 -18.27 -9.87
CA ASN A 39 -6.24 -19.20 -10.69
C ASN A 39 -5.49 -19.76 -11.93
N GLY A 40 -4.29 -19.28 -12.23
CA GLY A 40 -3.61 -19.50 -13.52
C GLY A 40 -2.31 -20.30 -13.44
N PRO A 41 -1.75 -20.69 -14.61
CA PRO A 41 -0.50 -21.45 -14.74
C PRO A 41 0.77 -20.60 -14.55
N LEU A 42 0.62 -19.29 -14.34
CA LEU A 42 1.73 -18.42 -13.98
C LEU A 42 2.10 -18.74 -12.53
N SER A 43 3.12 -19.57 -12.36
CA SER A 43 3.74 -19.88 -11.07
C SER A 43 4.90 -18.92 -10.83
N PRO A 44 4.68 -17.68 -10.34
CA PRO A 44 5.77 -17.02 -9.63
C PRO A 44 6.15 -17.94 -8.48
N GLY A 45 7.45 -18.16 -8.22
CA GLY A 45 7.87 -18.88 -7.03
C GLY A 45 7.14 -18.31 -5.83
N TYR A 46 6.25 -19.09 -5.22
CA TYR A 46 5.45 -18.62 -4.10
C TYR A 46 6.35 -18.67 -2.89
N SER A 47 7.05 -17.57 -2.66
CA SER A 47 7.89 -17.43 -1.50
C SER A 47 7.47 -16.23 -0.66
N ARG A 48 7.53 -16.41 0.65
CA ARG A 48 7.32 -15.34 1.62
C ARG A 48 8.52 -15.30 2.54
N GLU A 49 9.16 -14.14 2.63
CA GLU A 49 10.21 -13.91 3.60
C GLU A 49 9.60 -13.79 5.00
N VAL A 50 10.20 -14.48 5.95
CA VAL A 50 9.77 -14.59 7.35
C VAL A 50 10.98 -14.43 8.24
N ARG A 51 10.82 -13.74 9.37
CA ARG A 51 11.90 -13.60 10.34
C ARG A 51 11.97 -14.85 11.20
N VAL A 52 13.18 -15.33 11.44
CA VAL A 52 13.45 -16.48 12.30
C VAL A 52 14.28 -15.99 13.47
N ASP A 53 13.83 -16.29 14.69
CA ASP A 53 14.63 -15.98 15.88
C ASP A 53 16.01 -16.64 15.76
N ASP A 54 17.06 -15.91 16.16
CA ASP A 54 18.51 -16.18 15.93
C ASP A 54 19.03 -17.56 16.42
N ALA A 55 18.16 -18.45 16.88
CA ALA A 55 18.47 -19.77 17.41
C ALA A 55 18.40 -20.93 16.38
N VAL A 56 18.16 -20.67 15.08
CA VAL A 56 18.28 -21.75 14.08
C VAL A 56 19.75 -22.02 13.79
N ARG A 57 20.30 -22.99 14.53
CA ARG A 57 21.60 -23.62 14.26
C ARG A 57 21.54 -24.23 12.86
N LEU A 58 22.25 -23.63 11.90
CA LEU A 58 22.57 -24.28 10.64
C LEU A 58 23.23 -25.64 10.95
N PRO A 59 22.97 -26.72 10.21
CA PRO A 59 23.73 -27.95 10.36
C PRO A 59 25.21 -27.60 10.15
N VAL A 60 25.99 -27.70 11.24
CA VAL A 60 27.39 -27.30 11.28
C VAL A 60 28.17 -28.29 10.42
N THR A 61 28.31 -27.98 9.15
CA THR A 61 29.15 -28.74 8.22
C THR A 61 30.09 -27.78 7.49
N ALA A 62 30.76 -26.91 8.25
CA ALA A 62 32.07 -26.31 7.94
C ALA A 62 32.30 -25.10 8.84
N VAL A 63 32.90 -25.29 10.02
CA VAL A 63 33.47 -24.17 10.78
C VAL A 63 34.86 -24.58 11.25
N SER A 64 35.88 -23.99 10.61
CA SER A 64 37.24 -23.89 11.14
C SER A 64 37.25 -22.83 12.25
N GLU A 65 38.10 -22.98 13.27
CA GLU A 65 38.18 -22.14 14.49
C GLU A 65 38.28 -20.61 14.25
N ALA A 66 38.52 -20.15 13.02
CA ALA A 66 38.67 -18.74 12.67
C ALA A 66 37.42 -18.06 12.05
N VAL A 67 36.32 -18.79 11.77
CA VAL A 67 35.18 -18.23 11.03
C VAL A 67 33.86 -18.46 11.76
N THR A 68 33.21 -17.40 12.23
CA THR A 68 31.84 -17.48 12.76
C THR A 68 30.84 -17.18 11.65
N LEU A 69 30.08 -18.19 11.23
CA LEU A 69 28.94 -18.02 10.32
C LEU A 69 27.70 -17.69 11.18
N ARG A 70 27.21 -16.45 11.07
CA ARG A 70 25.90 -16.05 11.63
C ARG A 70 24.87 -16.03 10.50
N GLY A 71 23.81 -16.84 10.64
CA GLY A 71 22.66 -16.78 9.74
C GLY A 71 21.95 -15.42 9.87
N SER A 72 21.35 -14.92 8.79
CA SER A 72 20.84 -13.55 8.71
C SER A 72 19.54 -13.27 9.48
N GLY A 73 19.00 -14.19 10.28
CA GLY A 73 17.70 -14.01 10.96
C GLY A 73 16.50 -13.91 10.02
N HIS A 74 16.70 -14.16 8.72
CA HIS A 74 15.69 -14.16 7.68
C HIS A 74 15.62 -15.57 7.07
N ALA A 75 14.40 -16.10 6.92
CA ALA A 75 14.14 -17.34 6.21
C ALA A 75 13.05 -17.12 5.17
N GLU A 76 13.06 -17.95 4.14
CA GLU A 76 12.08 -17.89 3.05
C GLU A 76 11.17 -19.11 3.14
N LEU A 77 9.86 -18.90 3.32
CA LEU A 77 8.85 -19.94 3.18
C LEU A 77 8.56 -20.13 1.69
N ALA A 78 9.23 -21.10 1.07
CA ALA A 78 8.98 -21.50 -0.31
C ALA A 78 7.89 -22.58 -0.37
N PHE A 79 6.82 -22.33 -1.12
CA PHE A 79 5.73 -23.29 -1.34
C PHE A 79 5.89 -23.94 -2.72
N ALA A 80 6.19 -25.24 -2.75
CA ALA A 80 6.39 -26.00 -3.98
C ALA A 80 5.09 -26.22 -4.77
N ASP A 81 3.98 -26.50 -4.09
CA ASP A 81 2.65 -26.58 -4.69
C ASP A 81 1.58 -26.07 -3.70
N PRO A 82 1.37 -24.75 -3.62
CA PRO A 82 0.40 -24.18 -2.70
C PRO A 82 -1.02 -24.45 -3.17
N SER A 83 -1.86 -24.93 -2.24
CA SER A 83 -3.31 -25.04 -2.43
C SER A 83 -3.94 -23.66 -2.71
N LEU A 84 -5.15 -23.63 -3.29
CA LEU A 84 -5.87 -22.37 -3.60
C LEU A 84 -6.01 -21.45 -2.37
N GLY A 85 -6.26 -22.03 -1.19
CA GLY A 85 -6.34 -21.27 0.07
C GLY A 85 -5.01 -20.61 0.43
N GLN A 86 -3.89 -21.31 0.26
CA GLN A 86 -2.55 -20.76 0.52
C GLN A 86 -2.17 -19.67 -0.48
N ARG A 87 -2.49 -19.86 -1.77
CA ARG A 87 -2.31 -18.83 -2.80
C ARG A 87 -3.10 -17.56 -2.48
N LEU A 88 -4.35 -17.71 -2.03
CA LEU A 88 -5.18 -16.59 -1.61
C LEU A 88 -4.58 -15.88 -0.39
N LEU A 89 -4.17 -16.62 0.65
CA LEU A 89 -3.55 -16.05 1.85
C LEU A 89 -2.24 -15.31 1.54
N LEU A 90 -1.44 -15.82 0.60
CA LEU A 90 -0.22 -15.16 0.14
C LEU A 90 -0.50 -13.85 -0.59
N ALA A 91 -1.53 -13.82 -1.45
CA ALA A 91 -1.88 -12.65 -2.25
C ALA A 91 -2.68 -11.60 -1.48
N LEU A 92 -3.43 -11.99 -0.44
CA LEU A 92 -4.41 -11.15 0.24
C LEU A 92 -3.86 -9.81 0.77
N PRO A 93 -2.72 -9.75 1.49
CA PRO A 93 -2.20 -8.48 2.00
C PRO A 93 -1.83 -7.52 0.86
N GLY A 94 -1.21 -8.06 -0.20
CA GLY A 94 -0.82 -7.29 -1.39
C GLY A 94 -2.03 -6.78 -2.18
N LEU A 95 -3.08 -7.60 -2.31
CA LEU A 95 -4.33 -7.22 -2.97
C LEU A 95 -5.04 -6.10 -2.24
N VAL A 96 -5.16 -6.20 -0.91
CA VAL A 96 -5.79 -5.16 -0.08
C VAL A 96 -5.00 -3.85 -0.17
N GLY A 97 -3.67 -3.91 -0.08
CA GLY A 97 -2.82 -2.74 -0.29
C GLY A 97 -2.98 -2.12 -1.69
N GLY A 98 -3.01 -2.95 -2.73
CA GLY A 98 -3.21 -2.52 -4.12
C GLY A 98 -4.56 -1.81 -4.30
N LEU A 99 -5.64 -2.38 -3.78
CA LEU A 99 -6.99 -1.79 -3.86
C LEU A 99 -7.07 -0.44 -3.12
N LEU A 100 -6.52 -0.34 -1.91
CA LEU A 100 -6.47 0.92 -1.18
C LEU A 100 -5.68 2.00 -1.95
N LEU A 101 -4.58 1.62 -2.61
CA LEU A 101 -3.81 2.53 -3.43
C LEU A 101 -4.59 3.01 -4.67
N VAL A 102 -5.34 2.11 -5.31
CA VAL A 102 -6.25 2.50 -6.42
C VAL A 102 -7.31 3.49 -5.94
N VAL A 103 -7.87 3.31 -4.74
CA VAL A 103 -8.81 4.27 -4.14
C VAL A 103 -8.17 5.65 -3.97
N VAL A 104 -6.93 5.71 -3.46
CA VAL A 104 -6.17 6.96 -3.32
C VAL A 104 -5.97 7.63 -4.68
N LEU A 105 -5.48 6.88 -5.67
CA LEU A 105 -5.23 7.41 -7.02
C LEU A 105 -6.52 7.88 -7.70
N ALA A 106 -7.62 7.16 -7.53
CA ALA A 106 -8.93 7.57 -8.05
C ALA A 106 -9.44 8.85 -7.39
N ALA A 107 -9.24 9.01 -6.07
CA ALA A 107 -9.60 10.23 -5.36
C ALA A 107 -8.76 11.44 -5.81
N LEU A 108 -7.44 11.25 -6.00
CA LEU A 108 -6.53 12.26 -6.54
C LEU A 108 -6.90 12.65 -7.97
N LEU A 109 -7.21 11.68 -8.83
CA LEU A 109 -7.64 11.92 -10.20
C LEU A 109 -8.92 12.77 -10.24
N ARG A 110 -9.89 12.47 -9.37
CA ARG A 110 -11.11 13.28 -9.24
C ARG A 110 -10.79 14.70 -8.76
N MET A 111 -9.86 14.87 -7.81
CA MET A 111 -9.42 16.19 -7.35
C MET A 111 -8.74 17.00 -8.46
N ALA A 112 -7.83 16.38 -9.22
CA ALA A 112 -7.14 17.02 -10.34
C ALA A 112 -8.13 17.54 -11.39
N ARG A 113 -9.19 16.77 -11.68
CA ARG A 113 -10.26 17.20 -12.58
C ARG A 113 -11.01 18.43 -12.06
N THR A 114 -11.38 18.46 -10.78
CA THR A 114 -12.04 19.64 -10.19
C THR A 114 -11.14 20.88 -10.15
N PHE A 115 -9.82 20.71 -9.99
CA PHE A 115 -8.88 21.82 -10.04
C PHE A 115 -8.80 22.43 -11.44
N ARG A 116 -8.80 21.58 -12.47
CA ARG A 116 -8.87 22.01 -13.87
C ARG A 116 -10.14 22.80 -14.18
N ASP A 117 -11.26 22.42 -13.55
CA ASP A 117 -12.54 23.11 -13.70
C ASP A 117 -12.61 24.42 -12.88
N GLY A 118 -11.53 24.76 -12.15
CA GLY A 118 -11.34 26.06 -11.48
C GLY A 118 -11.85 26.14 -10.04
N ASP A 119 -12.46 25.06 -9.51
CA ASP A 119 -13.01 25.05 -8.15
C ASP A 119 -12.14 24.24 -7.18
N PHE A 120 -11.13 24.91 -6.63
CA PHE A 120 -10.20 24.34 -5.65
C PHE A 120 -10.87 24.02 -4.32
N PHE A 121 -11.88 24.80 -3.93
CA PHE A 121 -12.54 24.71 -2.61
C PHE A 121 -13.91 24.02 -2.68
N ALA A 122 -14.18 23.27 -3.75
CA ALA A 122 -15.34 22.41 -3.84
C ALA A 122 -15.45 21.52 -2.58
N PRO A 123 -16.58 21.51 -1.84
CA PRO A 123 -16.76 20.70 -0.63
C PRO A 123 -16.47 19.20 -0.84
N GLN A 124 -16.62 18.74 -2.09
CA GLN A 124 -16.30 17.39 -2.53
C GLN A 124 -14.80 17.08 -2.40
N ASN A 125 -13.90 18.05 -2.56
CA ASN A 125 -12.46 17.86 -2.42
C ASN A 125 -12.06 17.61 -0.97
N THR A 126 -12.72 18.24 0.00
CA THR A 126 -12.56 17.95 1.43
C THR A 126 -12.93 16.50 1.75
N ARG A 127 -14.04 16.00 1.18
CA ARG A 127 -14.44 14.59 1.31
C ARG A 127 -13.40 13.66 0.67
N ARG A 128 -12.88 14.00 -0.52
CA ARG A 128 -11.85 13.21 -1.21
C ARG A 128 -10.54 13.13 -0.42
N LEU A 129 -10.08 14.24 0.16
CA LEU A 129 -8.90 14.24 1.05
C LEU A 129 -9.12 13.38 2.30
N THR A 130 -10.33 13.41 2.86
CA THR A 130 -10.68 12.55 4.01
C THR A 130 -10.64 11.06 3.62
N VAL A 131 -11.14 10.71 2.42
CA VAL A 131 -11.04 9.34 1.88
C VAL A 131 -9.58 8.92 1.69
N ILE A 132 -8.73 9.79 1.17
CA ILE A 132 -7.29 9.52 1.01
C ILE A 132 -6.64 9.28 2.38
N ALA A 133 -6.89 10.15 3.35
CA ALA A 133 -6.36 9.99 4.71
C ALA A 133 -6.80 8.65 5.33
N ALA A 134 -8.08 8.31 5.22
CA ALA A 134 -8.61 7.04 5.73
C ALA A 134 -7.98 5.83 5.03
N ALA A 135 -7.84 5.87 3.69
CA ALA A 135 -7.23 4.79 2.93
C ALA A 135 -5.75 4.59 3.28
N LEU A 136 -4.98 5.67 3.46
CA LEU A 136 -3.59 5.61 3.91
C LEU A 136 -3.45 5.06 5.33
N MET A 137 -4.36 5.46 6.23
CA MET A 137 -4.40 4.94 7.60
C MET A 137 -4.69 3.43 7.61
N LEU A 138 -5.69 3.00 6.83
CA LEU A 138 -6.00 1.58 6.63
C LEU A 138 -4.82 0.85 6.00
N MET A 139 -4.09 1.46 5.07
CA MET A 139 -2.91 0.82 4.47
C MET A 139 -1.81 0.58 5.50
N GLY A 140 -1.55 1.55 6.39
CA GLY A 140 -0.55 1.41 7.45
C GLY A 140 -0.91 0.41 8.55
N PHE A 141 -2.20 0.14 8.74
CA PHE A 141 -2.69 -0.76 9.79
C PHE A 141 -3.11 -2.14 9.26
N LEU A 142 -4.02 -2.16 8.28
CA LEU A 142 -4.67 -3.37 7.78
C LEU A 142 -3.71 -4.26 6.99
N VAL A 143 -2.80 -3.68 6.19
CA VAL A 143 -1.86 -4.48 5.39
C VAL A 143 -0.88 -5.25 6.29
N PRO A 144 -0.19 -4.63 7.26
CA PRO A 144 0.65 -5.38 8.20
C PRO A 144 -0.13 -6.37 9.05
N LEU A 145 -1.36 -6.04 9.46
CA LEU A 145 -2.21 -6.95 10.22
C LEU A 145 -2.56 -8.20 9.41
N LEU A 146 -2.98 -8.03 8.16
CA LEU A 146 -3.26 -9.15 7.25
C LEU A 146 -2.01 -9.97 6.96
N ASP A 147 -0.86 -9.32 6.79
CA ASP A 147 0.41 -10.01 6.57
C ASP A 147 0.78 -10.89 7.78
N MET A 148 0.66 -10.35 8.99
CA MET A 148 0.86 -11.10 10.24
C MET A 148 -0.13 -12.28 10.37
N MET A 149 -1.43 -12.05 10.14
CA MET A 149 -2.45 -13.09 10.26
C MET A 149 -2.25 -14.20 9.22
N THR A 150 -2.02 -13.83 7.96
CA THR A 150 -1.81 -14.80 6.87
C THR A 150 -0.52 -15.58 7.09
N THR A 151 0.55 -14.95 7.58
CA THR A 151 1.80 -15.64 7.93
C THR A 151 1.60 -16.65 9.06
N ASN A 152 0.87 -16.29 10.12
CA ASN A 152 0.54 -17.22 11.20
C ASN A 152 -0.29 -18.41 10.73
N LEU A 153 -1.27 -18.17 9.86
CA LEU A 153 -2.10 -19.23 9.28
C LEU A 153 -1.30 -20.16 8.35
N LEU A 154 -0.39 -19.60 7.55
CA LEU A 154 0.48 -20.36 6.65
C LEU A 154 1.55 -21.16 7.42
N ALA A 155 2.01 -20.64 8.56
CA ALA A 155 2.97 -21.33 9.41
C ALA A 155 2.33 -22.43 10.27
N HIS A 156 1.01 -22.41 10.44
CA HIS A 156 0.27 -23.34 11.29
C HIS A 156 0.49 -24.81 10.82
N GLY A 157 1.09 -25.63 11.69
CA GLY A 157 1.41 -27.03 11.39
C GLY A 157 2.88 -27.32 11.02
N LEU A 158 3.73 -26.29 10.88
CA LEU A 158 5.18 -26.49 10.74
C LEU A 158 5.82 -26.81 12.10
N PRO A 159 6.74 -27.78 12.18
CA PRO A 159 7.46 -28.10 13.42
C PRO A 159 8.34 -26.94 13.93
N ALA A 160 8.59 -25.92 13.10
CA ALA A 160 9.34 -24.70 13.42
C ALA A 160 8.46 -23.50 13.85
N THR A 161 7.17 -23.72 14.13
CA THR A 161 6.19 -22.66 14.49
C THR A 161 6.61 -21.79 15.68
N THR A 162 7.38 -22.33 16.63
CA THR A 162 7.88 -21.59 17.80
C THR A 162 9.09 -20.69 17.49
N ALA A 163 9.76 -20.87 16.35
CA ALA A 163 10.90 -20.06 15.92
C ALA A 163 10.54 -18.99 14.88
N ILE A 164 9.30 -19.03 14.37
CA ILE A 164 8.79 -18.11 13.36
C ILE A 164 8.08 -16.96 14.07
N THR A 165 8.76 -15.81 14.16
CA THR A 165 8.14 -14.55 14.58
C THR A 165 7.75 -13.76 13.33
N PRO A 166 6.46 -13.37 13.18
CA PRO A 166 6.07 -12.47 12.09
C PRO A 166 6.91 -11.19 12.18
N ALA A 167 7.51 -10.77 11.06
CA ALA A 167 8.26 -9.54 11.02
C ALA A 167 7.34 -8.38 11.43
N LYS A 168 7.59 -7.76 12.58
CA LYS A 168 6.84 -6.57 13.05
C LYS A 168 7.27 -5.33 12.26
N ASN A 169 7.06 -5.33 10.95
CA ASN A 169 7.28 -4.18 10.09
C ASN A 169 6.01 -3.32 10.08
N TYR A 170 5.76 -2.60 11.18
CA TYR A 170 4.76 -1.55 11.14
C TYR A 170 5.23 -0.46 10.19
N ALA A 171 4.50 -0.26 9.10
CA ALA A 171 4.79 0.80 8.15
C ALA A 171 4.35 2.15 8.76
N VAL A 172 5.26 2.81 9.48
CA VAL A 172 5.00 4.12 10.12
C VAL A 172 4.76 5.22 9.08
N GLN A 173 5.41 5.11 7.92
CA GLN A 173 5.35 6.09 6.84
C GLN A 173 3.93 6.36 6.30
N PRO A 174 3.12 5.35 5.91
CA PRO A 174 1.75 5.60 5.48
C PRO A 174 0.85 6.18 6.58
N MET A 175 1.08 5.83 7.86
CA MET A 175 0.33 6.43 8.97
C MET A 175 0.65 7.92 9.13
N PHE A 176 1.93 8.29 9.04
CA PHE A 176 2.33 9.69 9.09
C PHE A 176 1.74 10.50 7.92
N LEU A 177 1.78 9.94 6.70
CA LEU A 177 1.14 10.55 5.54
C LEU A 177 -0.38 10.68 5.73
N ALA A 178 -1.05 9.69 6.33
CA ALA A 178 -2.47 9.77 6.63
C ALA A 178 -2.80 10.95 7.56
N VAL A 179 -1.98 11.17 8.60
CA VAL A 179 -2.14 12.31 9.53
C VAL A 179 -1.96 13.64 8.79
N LEU A 180 -0.91 13.76 7.96
CA LEU A 180 -0.67 14.98 7.17
C LEU A 180 -1.83 15.28 6.20
N VAL A 181 -2.30 14.27 5.47
CA VAL A 181 -3.43 14.43 4.56
C VAL A 181 -4.73 14.74 5.32
N GLY A 182 -4.92 14.15 6.49
CA GLY A 182 -6.04 14.47 7.39
C GLY A 182 -6.01 15.92 7.88
N ALA A 183 -4.83 16.41 8.25
CA ALA A 183 -4.63 17.82 8.62
C ALA A 183 -4.94 18.76 7.44
N ALA A 184 -4.46 18.42 6.23
CA ALA A 184 -4.83 19.15 5.02
C ALA A 184 -6.35 19.14 4.79
N ALA A 185 -7.02 17.99 4.92
CA ALA A 185 -8.47 17.90 4.81
C ALA A 185 -9.19 18.81 5.82
N ALA A 186 -8.69 18.90 7.06
CA ALA A 186 -9.24 19.80 8.07
C ALA A 186 -9.05 21.28 7.71
N ALA A 187 -7.88 21.66 7.21
CA ALA A 187 -7.60 23.03 6.75
C ALA A 187 -8.51 23.43 5.57
N PHE A 188 -8.67 22.55 4.58
CA PHE A 188 -9.59 22.78 3.46
C PHE A 188 -11.03 22.96 3.94
N ARG A 189 -11.49 22.14 4.88
CA ARG A 189 -12.83 22.26 5.48
C ARG A 189 -13.05 23.62 6.14
N ALA A 190 -12.07 24.10 6.90
CA ALA A 190 -12.13 25.42 7.51
C ALA A 190 -12.22 26.53 6.44
N GLY A 191 -11.43 26.44 5.36
CA GLY A 191 -11.52 27.35 4.22
C GLY A 191 -12.87 27.34 3.52
N THR A 192 -13.46 26.15 3.30
CA THR A 192 -14.80 26.04 2.69
C THR A 192 -15.89 26.67 3.55
N ARG A 193 -15.77 26.59 4.88
CA ARG A 193 -16.71 27.21 5.81
C ARG A 193 -16.62 28.73 5.77
N MET A 194 -15.40 29.28 5.80
CA MET A 194 -15.18 30.73 5.70
C MET A 194 -15.76 31.31 4.41
N ARG A 195 -15.59 30.60 3.28
CA ARG A 195 -16.17 31.01 2.01
C ARG A 195 -17.70 31.07 2.06
N ALA A 196 -18.34 30.03 2.60
CA ALA A 196 -19.78 29.99 2.75
C ALA A 196 -20.31 31.13 3.65
N ASP A 197 -19.58 31.44 4.72
CA ASP A 197 -19.95 32.53 5.63
C ASP A 197 -19.81 33.91 4.96
N THR A 198 -18.86 34.09 4.04
CA THR A 198 -18.72 35.35 3.27
C THR A 198 -19.73 35.52 2.15
N GLU A 199 -20.14 34.43 1.49
CA GLU A 199 -21.14 34.46 0.42
C GLU A 199 -22.57 34.70 0.97
N GLY A 200 -22.81 34.46 2.26
CA GLY A 200 -24.08 34.74 2.94
C GLY A 200 -24.24 36.16 3.50
N LEU A 201 -23.24 37.03 3.33
CA LEU A 201 -23.22 38.40 3.85
C LEU A 201 -23.42 39.49 2.79
N VAL A 202 -23.66 39.10 1.53
CA VAL A 202 -23.87 40.00 0.38
C VAL A 202 -25.27 39.83 -0.20
#